data_AF-A0AAE0DHV6-F1
#
_entry.id   AF-A0AAE0DHV6-F1
#
_cell.length_a   1.000
_cell.length_b   1.000
_cell.length_c   1.000
_cell.angle_alpha   90.00
_cell.angle_beta   90.00
_cell.angle_gamma   90.00
#
_symmetry.space_group_name_H-M   'P 1'
#
loop_
_entity.id
_entity.type
_entity.pdbx_description
1 polymer ?
#
loop_
_entity_poly.entity_id
_entity_poly.type
_entity_poly.pdbx_seq_one_letter_code
_entity_poly.pdbx_strand_id
1 'polypeptide(L)' 'MHVSTLHYPAVEYLPKNVSLEVFDIFGEIPDELVGKFDVVHIRVFLCVIKRNDPEPLLKNLIKMLSE' A
#
# COMPACT_ATOMS: atom_id res chain seq x y z
N MET A 1 3.22 -1.37 -14.95
CA MET A 1 1.86 -0.92 -14.58
C MET A 1 1.99 0.50 -14.04
N HIS A 2 1.38 1.49 -14.69
CA HIS A 2 1.44 2.89 -14.25
C HIS A 2 0.23 3.17 -13.35
N VAL A 3 0.47 3.52 -12.09
CA VAL A 3 -0.58 3.89 -11.12
C VAL A 3 -0.64 5.42 -11.05
N SER A 4 -1.84 5.99 -11.06
CA SER A 4 -2.09 7.44 -11.08
C SER A 4 -3.32 7.79 -10.26
N THR A 5 -3.31 8.97 -9.64
CA THR A 5 -4.45 9.53 -8.89
C THR A 5 -5.67 9.80 -9.78
N LEU A 6 -5.49 9.91 -11.09
CA LEU A 6 -6.59 10.06 -12.06
C LEU A 6 -7.57 8.88 -12.07
N HIS A 7 -7.15 7.71 -11.56
CA HIS A 7 -8.00 6.53 -11.46
C HIS A 7 -8.74 6.43 -10.12
N TYR A 8 -8.62 7.42 -9.25
CA TYR A 8 -9.36 7.44 -7.99
C TYR A 8 -10.85 7.69 -8.24
N PRO A 9 -11.74 7.13 -7.39
CA PRO A 9 -13.12 7.57 -7.36
C PRO A 9 -13.18 9.06 -7.01
N ALA A 10 -14.24 9.74 -7.42
CA ALA A 10 -14.50 11.11 -7.00
C ALA A 10 -14.61 11.18 -5.46
N VAL A 11 -14.06 12.22 -4.85
CA VAL A 11 -13.86 12.33 -3.40
C VAL A 11 -15.17 12.28 -2.62
N GLU A 12 -16.26 12.77 -3.22
CA GLU A 12 -17.61 12.74 -2.68
C GLU A 12 -18.16 11.31 -2.48
N TYR A 13 -17.59 10.32 -3.19
CA TYR A 13 -17.93 8.91 -3.04
C TYR A 13 -17.07 8.19 -2.01
N LEU A 14 -16.04 8.84 -1.46
CA LEU A 14 -15.21 8.27 -0.40
C LEU A 14 -15.84 8.48 0.97
N PRO A 15 -15.82 7.45 1.85
CA PRO A 15 -16.12 7.65 3.26
C PRO A 15 -15.15 8.68 3.87
N LYS A 16 -15.64 9.47 4.83
CA LYS A 16 -14.86 10.56 5.46
C LYS A 16 -13.56 10.11 6.12
N ASN A 17 -13.45 8.84 6.49
CA ASN A 17 -12.29 8.24 7.15
C ASN A 17 -11.35 7.50 6.18
N VAL A 18 -11.52 7.67 4.87
CA VAL A 18 -10.69 7.03 3.85
C VAL A 18 -9.86 8.10 3.12
N SER A 19 -8.56 7.83 3.01
CA SER A 19 -7.63 8.58 2.17
C SER A 19 -6.98 7.62 1.16
N LEU A 20 -6.58 8.13 0.00
CA LEU A 20 -5.96 7.36 -1.07
C LEU A 20 -4.63 8.00 -1.45
N GLU A 21 -3.58 7.19 -1.54
CA GLU A 21 -2.22 7.62 -1.86
C GLU A 21 -1.60 6.69 -2.90
N VAL A 22 -0.76 7.24 -3.77
CA VAL A 22 0.03 6.43 -4.71
C VAL A 22 1.25 5.94 -3.96
N PHE A 23 1.44 4.63 -3.93
CA PHE A 23 2.46 4.01 -3.10
C PHE A 23 3.24 2.94 -3.86
N ASP A 24 4.57 3.04 -3.87
CA ASP A 24 5.45 2.00 -4.39
C ASP A 24 5.89 1.06 -3.26
N ILE A 25 5.27 -0.11 -3.18
CA ILE A 25 5.58 -1.11 -2.15
C ILE A 25 7.01 -1.66 -2.25
N PHE A 26 7.71 -1.49 -3.38
CA PHE A 26 9.10 -1.92 -3.53
C PHE A 26 10.11 -0.81 -3.20
N GLY A 27 9.64 0.40 -2.95
CA GLY A 27 10.46 1.54 -2.55
C GLY A 27 10.76 1.58 -1.06
N GLU A 28 11.33 2.70 -0.63
CA GLU A 28 11.48 3.03 0.78
C GLU A 28 10.11 3.38 1.38
N ILE A 29 9.86 2.92 2.60
CA ILE A 29 8.59 3.18 3.30
C ILE A 29 8.70 4.56 3.96
N PRO A 30 7.79 5.51 3.66
CA PRO A 30 7.75 6.79 4.34
C PRO A 30 7.62 6.61 5.85
N ASP A 31 8.37 7.41 6.62
CA ASP A 31 8.41 7.32 8.08
C ASP A 31 7.02 7.42 8.71
N GLU A 32 6.12 8.22 8.12
CA GLU A 32 4.75 8.37 8.62
C GLU A 32 3.88 7.12 8.45
N LEU A 33 4.33 6.09 7.73
CA LEU A 33 3.61 4.82 7.55
C LEU A 33 4.18 3.69 8.40
N VAL A 34 5.38 3.84 8.97
CA VAL A 34 6.02 2.83 9.81
C VAL A 34 5.26 2.71 11.14
N GLY A 35 4.89 1.48 11.53
CA GLY A 35 4.19 1.23 12.80
C GLY A 35 2.80 1.83 12.91
N LYS A 36 2.23 2.34 11.82
CA LYS A 36 1.00 3.16 11.85
C LYS A 36 -0.29 2.35 11.92
N PHE A 37 -0.28 1.11 11.46
CA PHE A 37 -1.51 0.36 11.23
C PHE A 37 -1.56 -0.92 12.06
N ASP A 38 -2.66 -1.15 12.77
CA ASP A 38 -2.89 -2.45 13.43
C ASP A 38 -3.22 -3.56 12.42
N VAL A 39 -3.73 -3.17 11.24
CA VAL A 39 -4.09 -4.08 10.16
C VAL A 39 -3.63 -3.51 8.82
N VAL A 40 -2.83 -4.29 8.09
CA VAL A 40 -2.47 -4.02 6.70
C VAL A 40 -3.19 -5.01 5.81
N HIS A 41 -4.17 -4.54 5.05
CA HIS A 41 -4.94 -5.36 4.11
C HIS A 41 -4.41 -5.21 2.67
N ILE A 42 -4.03 -6.33 2.04
CA ILE A 42 -3.55 -6.36 0.65
C ILE A 42 -4.51 -7.15 -0.25
N ARG A 43 -4.70 -6.68 -1.49
CA ARG A 43 -5.58 -7.35 -2.46
C ARG A 43 -5.01 -7.30 -3.88
N VAL A 44 -5.11 -8.42 -4.59
CA VAL A 44 -4.60 -8.63 -5.97
C VAL A 44 -3.06 -8.45 -6.09
N PHE A 45 -2.32 -8.66 -5.00
CA PHE A 45 -0.85 -8.51 -5.00
C PHE A 45 -0.11 -9.60 -5.78
N LEU A 46 -0.76 -10.74 -6.06
CA LEU A 46 -0.17 -11.83 -6.85
C LEU A 46 0.34 -11.35 -8.23
N CYS A 47 -0.34 -10.38 -8.84
CA CYS A 47 0.04 -9.84 -10.15
C CYS A 47 1.29 -8.96 -10.13
N VAL A 48 1.76 -8.54 -8.96
CA VAL A 48 2.94 -7.65 -8.81
C VAL A 48 4.14 -8.34 -8.19
N ILE A 49 4.04 -9.62 -7.81
CA ILE A 49 5.18 -10.41 -7.30
C ILE A 49 6.24 -10.52 -8.39
N LYS A 50 7.44 -10.03 -8.10
CA LYS A 50 8.58 -10.06 -9.02
C LYS A 50 9.40 -11.32 -8.77
N ARG A 51 9.85 -11.98 -9.84
CA ARG A 51 10.77 -13.15 -9.77
C ARG A 51 10.26 -14.30 -8.89
N ASN A 52 8.93 -14.43 -8.73
CA ASN A 52 8.30 -15.40 -7.83
C ASN A 52 8.74 -15.28 -6.36
N ASP A 53 9.15 -14.08 -5.93
CA ASP A 53 9.62 -13.80 -4.59
C ASP A 53 8.73 -12.70 -3.93
N PRO A 54 7.88 -13.05 -2.95
CA PRO A 54 7.07 -12.09 -2.23
C PRO A 54 7.82 -11.42 -1.08
N GLU A 55 9.00 -11.90 -0.68
CA GLU A 55 9.68 -11.42 0.54
C GLU A 55 9.93 -9.90 0.54
N PRO A 56 10.37 -9.25 -0.55
CA PRO A 56 10.63 -7.80 -0.54
C PRO A 56 9.38 -6.98 -0.24
N LEU A 57 8.23 -7.36 -0.81
CA LEU A 57 6.98 -6.64 -0.58
C LEU A 57 6.46 -6.90 0.83
N LEU A 58 6.54 -8.14 1.31
CA LEU A 58 6.06 -8.52 2.64
C LEU A 58 6.86 -7.82 3.74
N LYS A 59 8.19 -7.71 3.60
CA LYS A 59 9.02 -6.95 4.55
C LYS A 59 8.56 -5.51 4.70
N ASN A 60 8.20 -4.88 3.58
CA ASN A 60 7.73 -3.49 3.58
C ASN A 60 6.32 -3.36 4.17
N LEU A 61 5.41 -4.28 3.90
CA LEU A 61 4.09 -4.32 4.56
C LEU A 61 4.22 -4.54 6.07
N ILE A 62 5.12 -5.41 6.51
CA ILE A 62 5.33 -5.71 7.93
C ILE A 62 5.84 -4.49 8.68
N LYS A 63 6.72 -3.68 8.08
CA LYS A 63 7.17 -2.40 8.70
C LYS A 63 6.03 -1.42 8.99
N MET A 64 4.92 -1.52 8.26
CA MET A 64 3.78 -0.65 8.45
C MET A 64 2.88 -1.08 9.62
N LEU A 65 3.05 -2.32 10.11
CA LEU A 65 2.29 -2.83 11.24
C LEU A 65 2.79 -2.23 12.56
N SER A 66 1.87 -1.85 13.43
CA SER A 66 2.15 -1.54 14.84
C SER A 66 2.72 -2.77 15.57
N GLU A 67 3.55 -2.54 16.59
CA GLU A 67 4.13 -3.59 17.46
C GLU A 67 3.08 -4.33 18.30
#